data_AF-A0A9P5Q8V9-F1
#
_entry.id   AF-A0A9P5Q8V9-F1
#
_cell.length_a   1.000
_cell.length_b   1.000
_cell.length_c   1.000
_cell.angle_alpha   90.00
_cell.angle_beta   90.00
_cell.angle_gamma   90.00
#
_symmetry.space_group_name_H-M   'P 1'
#
loop_
_entity.id
_entity.type
_entity.pdbx_description
1 polymer ?
#
loop_
_entity_poly.entity_id
_entity_poly.type
_entity_poly.pdbx_seq_one_letter_code
_entity_poly.pdbx_strand_id
1 'polypeptide(L)'
;GHQQQQQQPSGGAQWASNVESASCSQYLCPTLDCVSNPHDCPCPDQEDVKCIIPDAGGQDKDAQVGTVLCARGPDACHTVEKL
;
A
#
# COMPACT_ATOMS: atom_id res chain seq x y z
N GLY A 1 11.33 40.59 -16.71
CA GLY A 1 10.53 39.41 -17.05
C GLY A 1 10.62 38.44 -15.90
N HIS A 2 9.53 38.22 -15.18
CA HIS A 2 9.51 37.36 -14.00
C HIS A 2 9.42 35.89 -14.44
N GLN A 3 10.41 35.10 -14.05
CA GLN A 3 10.42 33.65 -14.21
C GLN A 3 9.34 33.07 -13.28
N GLN A 4 8.23 32.59 -13.86
CA GLN A 4 7.34 31.68 -13.14
C GLN A 4 8.03 30.32 -13.08
N GLN A 5 8.71 30.07 -11.96
CA GLN A 5 8.98 28.70 -11.52
C GLN A 5 7.63 28.02 -11.33
N GLN A 6 7.24 27.18 -12.29
CA GLN A 6 6.24 26.16 -12.05
C GLN A 6 6.82 25.22 -11.00
N GLN A 7 6.59 25.53 -9.73
CA GLN A 7 6.71 24.55 -8.65
C GLN A 7 5.68 23.49 -8.96
N GLN A 8 6.11 22.41 -9.61
CA GLN A 8 5.29 21.21 -9.69
C GLN A 8 4.89 20.88 -8.26
N PRO A 9 3.59 20.76 -7.96
CA PRO A 9 3.17 20.37 -6.62
C PRO A 9 3.88 19.06 -6.32
N SER A 10 4.73 19.09 -5.30
CA SER A 10 5.43 17.89 -4.83
C SER A 10 4.38 16.81 -4.59
N GLY A 11 4.69 15.54 -4.86
CA GLY A 11 3.71 14.44 -4.80
C GLY A 11 2.87 14.42 -3.51
N GLY A 12 3.43 14.89 -2.38
CA GLY A 12 2.71 15.04 -1.11
C GLY A 12 1.57 16.08 -1.12
N ALA A 13 1.70 17.19 -1.87
CA ALA A 13 0.64 18.19 -1.99
C ALA A 13 -0.55 17.67 -2.81
N GLN A 14 -0.28 16.92 -3.89
CA GLN A 14 -1.33 16.22 -4.64
C GLN A 14 -2.02 15.19 -3.74
N TRP A 15 -1.25 14.33 -3.06
CA TRP A 15 -1.80 13.34 -2.13
C TRP A 15 -2.69 13.97 -1.06
N ALA A 16 -2.25 15.07 -0.41
CA ALA A 16 -3.06 15.73 0.61
C ALA A 16 -4.44 16.17 0.08
N SER A 17 -4.49 16.81 -1.10
CA SER A 17 -5.75 17.21 -1.73
C SER A 17 -6.64 16.01 -2.10
N ASN A 18 -6.04 14.90 -2.53
CA ASN A 18 -6.76 13.66 -2.82
C ASN A 18 -7.35 13.03 -1.56
N VAL A 19 -6.61 13.02 -0.44
CA VAL A 19 -7.09 12.52 0.85
C VAL A 19 -8.22 13.38 1.41
N GLU A 20 -8.09 14.71 1.32
CA GLU A 20 -9.16 15.63 1.75
C GLU A 20 -10.45 15.45 0.92
N SER A 21 -10.30 15.09 -0.36
CA SER A 21 -11.45 14.80 -1.23
C SER A 21 -12.04 13.40 -1.00
N ALA A 22 -11.28 12.47 -0.40
CA ALA A 22 -11.72 11.12 -0.13
C ALA A 22 -12.64 11.10 1.10
N SER A 23 -13.91 10.75 0.88
CA SER A 23 -14.89 10.61 1.95
C SER A 23 -14.74 9.26 2.66
N CYS A 24 -13.67 9.08 3.44
CA CYS A 24 -13.40 7.84 4.17
C CYS A 24 -13.29 8.09 5.68
N SER A 25 -14.09 7.39 6.48
CA SER A 25 -14.05 7.46 7.96
C SER A 25 -13.24 6.32 8.60
N GLN A 26 -12.78 5.37 7.79
CA GLN A 26 -11.98 4.22 8.22
C GLN A 26 -10.52 4.44 7.81
N TYR A 27 -9.86 3.41 7.31
CA TYR A 27 -8.49 3.51 6.81
C TYR A 27 -8.51 3.86 5.33
N LEU A 28 -7.87 4.97 4.96
CA LEU A 28 -7.69 5.35 3.56
C LEU A 28 -6.35 4.80 3.05
N CYS A 29 -6.42 3.94 2.05
CA CYS A 29 -5.26 3.37 1.38
C CYS A 29 -4.49 4.43 0.56
N PRO A 30 -3.20 4.21 0.26
CA PRO A 30 -2.45 5.07 -0.66
C PRO A 30 -3.07 5.14 -2.06
N THR A 31 -3.79 4.08 -2.48
CA THR A 31 -4.58 4.01 -3.71
C THR A 31 -5.89 4.79 -3.66
N LEU A 32 -6.20 5.41 -2.51
CA LEU A 32 -7.44 6.12 -2.19
C LEU A 32 -8.66 5.20 -2.01
N ASP A 33 -8.45 3.89 -1.83
CA ASP A 33 -9.49 2.97 -1.38
C ASP A 33 -9.81 3.16 0.12
N CYS A 34 -11.09 3.09 0.48
CA CYS A 34 -11.52 3.14 1.87
C CYS A 34 -11.75 1.71 2.38
N VAL A 35 -10.98 1.28 3.37
CA VAL A 35 -11.02 -0.08 3.92
C VAL A 35 -11.10 -0.07 5.44
N SER A 36 -11.47 -1.20 6.03
CA SER A 36 -11.59 -1.35 7.48
C SER A 36 -10.24 -1.41 8.20
N ASN A 37 -9.26 -2.04 7.57
CA ASN A 37 -7.95 -2.30 8.17
C ASN A 37 -6.85 -2.02 7.14
N PRO A 38 -5.67 -1.55 7.55
CA PRO A 38 -4.56 -1.30 6.63
C PRO A 38 -4.16 -2.54 5.82
N HIS A 39 -4.37 -3.74 6.37
CA HIS A 39 -4.10 -5.00 5.68
C HIS A 39 -5.07 -5.30 4.53
N ASP A 40 -6.25 -4.65 4.46
CA ASP A 40 -7.20 -4.80 3.35
C ASP A 40 -6.79 -4.01 2.11
N CYS A 41 -5.88 -3.03 2.24
CA CYS A 41 -5.50 -2.19 1.11
C CYS A 41 -5.00 -3.00 -0.09
N PRO A 42 -5.50 -2.74 -1.31
CA PRO A 42 -5.01 -3.41 -2.50
C PRO A 42 -3.56 -2.97 -2.77
N CYS A 43 -2.83 -3.82 -3.51
CA CYS A 43 -1.53 -3.41 -4.03
C CYS A 43 -1.71 -2.31 -5.08
N PRO A 44 -0.79 -1.32 -5.13
CA PRO A 44 -0.91 -0.19 -6.04
C PRO A 44 -0.83 -0.61 -7.52
N ASP A 45 -0.03 -1.63 -7.81
CA ASP A 45 0.04 -2.28 -9.12
C ASP A 45 -0.93 -3.47 -9.16
N GLN A 46 -1.78 -3.52 -10.20
CA GLN A 46 -2.76 -4.61 -10.38
C GLN A 46 -2.11 -5.97 -10.62
N GLU A 47 -0.88 -5.98 -11.14
CA GLU A 47 -0.10 -7.19 -11.40
C GLU A 47 0.58 -7.74 -10.13
N ASP A 48 0.59 -6.95 -9.06
CA ASP A 48 1.21 -7.32 -7.81
C ASP A 48 0.20 -8.03 -6.91
N VAL A 49 0.65 -9.12 -6.29
CA VAL A 49 -0.14 -9.89 -5.34
C VAL A 49 0.23 -9.49 -3.92
N LYS A 50 -0.77 -9.47 -3.04
CA LYS A 50 -0.58 -9.24 -1.61
C LYS A 50 -0.05 -10.51 -0.95
N CYS A 51 1.18 -10.43 -0.47
CA CYS A 51 1.82 -11.48 0.33
C CYS A 51 1.69 -11.13 1.81
N ILE A 52 1.20 -12.07 2.63
CA ILE A 52 1.29 -11.98 4.09
C ILE A 52 2.41 -12.92 4.50
N ILE A 53 3.53 -12.36 4.93
CA ILE A 53 4.65 -13.15 5.46
C ILE A 53 4.40 -13.36 6.95
N PRO A 54 4.11 -14.59 7.40
CA PRO A 54 4.00 -14.88 8.82
C PRO A 54 5.36 -14.66 9.47
N ASP A 55 5.38 -14.08 10.67
CA ASP A 55 6.60 -14.03 11.47
C ASP A 55 7.07 -15.47 11.76
N ALA A 56 8.38 -15.68 11.98
CA ALA A 56 9.00 -17.01 12.10
C ALA A 56 8.43 -17.91 13.23
N GLY A 57 7.52 -17.40 14.08
CA GLY A 57 6.75 -18.16 15.06
C GLY A 57 5.27 -18.37 14.75
N GLY A 58 4.74 -17.77 13.68
CA GLY A 58 3.32 -17.82 13.29
C GLY A 58 3.00 -19.06 12.46
N GLN A 59 2.55 -20.12 13.12
CA GLN A 59 2.17 -21.39 12.47
C GLN A 59 0.81 -21.32 11.75
N ASP A 60 0.18 -20.16 11.78
CA ASP A 60 -1.18 -19.98 11.33
C ASP A 60 -1.16 -19.37 9.92
N LYS A 61 -1.52 -20.19 8.93
CA LYS A 61 -1.64 -19.78 7.52
C LYS A 61 -2.81 -18.83 7.27
N ASP A 62 -3.66 -18.60 8.28
CA ASP A 62 -4.79 -17.68 8.28
C ASP A 62 -4.49 -16.40 9.10
N ALA A 63 -3.27 -16.29 9.66
CA ALA A 63 -2.87 -15.14 10.43
C ALA A 63 -2.72 -13.97 9.48
N GLN A 64 -3.80 -13.20 9.40
CA GLN A 64 -3.84 -11.83 8.88
C GLN A 64 -2.93 -10.88 9.67
N VAL A 65 -2.08 -11.41 10.57
CA VAL A 65 -1.14 -10.72 11.43
C VAL A 65 0.27 -11.12 10.98
N GLY A 66 0.80 -10.38 10.01
CA GLY A 66 2.13 -10.61 9.43
C GLY A 66 2.61 -9.39 8.64
N THR A 67 3.83 -9.46 8.13
CA THR A 67 4.35 -8.40 7.26
C THR A 67 3.63 -8.47 5.92
N VAL A 68 2.91 -7.40 5.56
CA VAL A 68 2.24 -7.29 4.27
C VAL A 68 3.19 -6.69 3.24
N LEU A 69 3.42 -7.41 2.16
CA LEU A 69 4.23 -6.96 1.04
C LEU A 69 3.43 -7.12 -0.27
N CYS A 70 3.52 -6.12 -1.13
CA CYS A 70 3.11 -6.24 -2.52
C CYS A 70 4.27 -6.75 -3.34
N ALA A 71 4.09 -7.89 -4.00
CA ALA A 71 5.13 -8.53 -4.77
C ALA A 71 4.62 -8.93 -6.15
N ARG A 72 5.46 -8.75 -7.17
CA ARG A 72 5.11 -9.06 -8.56
C ARG A 72 5.18 -10.56 -8.82
N GLY A 73 4.03 -11.19 -8.99
CA GLY A 73 3.90 -12.61 -9.31
C GLY A 73 3.86 -13.53 -8.09
N PRO A 74 3.31 -14.75 -8.26
CA PRO A 74 2.95 -15.65 -7.15
C PRO A 74 4.14 -16.23 -6.38
N ASP A 75 5.33 -16.30 -6.99
CA ASP A 75 6.53 -16.88 -6.37
C ASP A 75 7.35 -15.84 -5.57
N ALA A 76 7.02 -14.55 -5.75
CA ALA A 76 7.74 -13.49 -5.09
C ALA A 76 7.53 -13.51 -3.56
N CYS A 77 6.35 -13.94 -3.09
CA CYS A 77 6.08 -14.12 -1.65
C CYS A 77 7.04 -15.14 -1.00
N HIS A 78 7.29 -16.28 -1.65
CA HIS A 78 8.20 -17.34 -1.15
C HIS A 78 9.68 -16.96 -1.21
N THR A 79 10.05 -15.98 -2.04
CA THR A 79 11.44 -15.53 -2.16
C THR A 79 11.85 -14.71 -0.94
N VAL A 80 10.90 -13.96 -0.34
CA VAL A 80 11.17 -13.12 0.84
C VAL A 80 11.40 -13.95 2.10
N GLU A 81 10.76 -15.12 2.23
CA GLU A 81 10.98 -16.05 3.35
C GLU A 81 12.40 -16.69 3.35
N LYS A 82 13.16 -16.55 2.26
CA LYS A 82 14.47 -17.19 2.07
C LYS A 82 15.68 -16.23 2.12
N LEU A 83 15.44 -14.94 2.38
CA LEU A 83 16.50 -13.93 2.57
C LEU A 83 16.91 -13.83 4.03
#